data_AF-A0A252D0K4-F1
#
_entry.id   AF-A0A252D0K4-F1
#
_cell.length_a   1.000
_cell.length_b   1.000
_cell.length_c   1.000
_cell.angle_alpha   90.00
_cell.angle_beta   90.00
_cell.angle_gamma   90.00
#
_symmetry.space_group_name_H-M   'P 1'
#
loop_
_entity.id
_entity.type
_entity.pdbx_description
1 polymer ?
#
loop_
_entity_poly.entity_id
_entity_poly.type
_entity_poly.pdbx_seq_one_letter_code
_entity_poly.pdbx_strand_id
1 'polypeptide(L)'
;MLHYRFPDTIVGSNNNIKTQLNIPKIILDSDFGGDDFLSFLWLLSLVKQGLAELIAVTAADLNVTASRKFSVATKILRLFGFQHIEVGQSVAVIRKAVEDTAQINEVDRVEHLSYTLPPTASFCEESPYSDEIIINKLNADPGEITLVAIGPLINLAAAETKHPGILKKAKELFVLAEAFQCLKNPIAHTNSNSWFNPETSQIVFDSRDDIMLL
;
A
#
# COMPACT_ATOMS: atom_id res chain seq x y z
N MET A 1 -32.81 4.66 12.56
CA MET A 1 -31.87 5.72 12.12
C MET A 1 -31.00 6.09 13.32
N LEU A 2 -29.92 5.35 13.54
CA LEU A 2 -29.02 5.57 14.67
C LEU A 2 -28.17 6.81 14.40
N HIS A 3 -28.48 7.91 15.10
CA HIS A 3 -27.64 9.11 15.11
C HIS A 3 -26.45 8.85 16.03
N TYR A 4 -25.29 8.55 15.44
CA TYR A 4 -24.04 8.53 16.18
C TYR A 4 -23.54 9.98 16.29
N ARG A 5 -23.61 10.54 17.50
CA ARG A 5 -23.10 11.88 17.82
C ARG A 5 -21.67 11.70 18.36
N PHE A 6 -20.68 12.24 17.68
CA PHE A 6 -19.32 12.32 18.22
C PHE A 6 -19.34 13.25 19.45
N PRO A 7 -18.60 12.95 20.53
CA PRO A 7 -18.53 13.83 21.67
C PRO A 7 -17.71 15.08 21.33
N ASP A 8 -18.38 16.24 21.38
CA ASP A 8 -17.74 17.55 21.41
C ASP A 8 -17.08 17.75 22.78
N THR A 9 -15.77 17.47 22.94
CA THR A 9 -14.87 18.24 23.83
C THR A 9 -13.42 17.72 23.81
N ILE A 10 -12.51 18.50 23.24
CA ILE A 10 -11.24 18.85 23.91
C ILE A 10 -11.10 20.37 23.77
N VAL A 11 -11.81 21.10 24.62
CA VAL A 11 -11.46 22.49 24.95
C VAL A 11 -11.07 22.47 26.42
N GLY A 12 -9.82 22.13 26.67
CA GLY A 12 -9.16 22.26 27.96
C GLY A 12 -7.99 23.23 27.79
N SER A 13 -8.10 24.39 28.42
CA SER A 13 -7.07 25.42 28.43
C SER A 13 -5.75 24.90 29.00
N ASN A 14 -4.68 24.97 28.21
CA ASN A 14 -3.35 25.42 28.65
C ASN A 14 -2.45 25.59 27.42
N ASN A 15 -2.24 26.85 27.04
CA ASN A 15 -1.22 27.25 26.07
C ASN A 15 0.18 26.88 26.60
N ASN A 16 1.00 26.26 25.74
CA ASN A 16 2.47 26.15 25.78
C ASN A 16 3.11 24.75 25.78
N ILE A 17 2.40 23.68 25.41
CA ILE A 17 3.07 22.45 24.94
C ILE A 17 2.37 21.92 23.69
N LYS A 18 2.45 22.69 22.59
CA LYS A 18 2.44 22.04 21.28
C LYS A 18 3.86 21.53 21.06
N THR A 19 4.16 20.34 21.56
CA THR A 19 5.10 19.49 20.82
C THR A 19 4.56 19.48 19.40
N GLN A 20 5.29 20.06 18.43
CA GLN A 20 5.00 19.84 17.03
C GLN A 20 5.04 18.32 16.85
N LEU A 21 3.88 17.68 16.85
CA LEU A 21 3.77 16.28 16.46
C LEU A 21 4.30 16.25 15.04
N ASN A 22 5.43 15.56 14.84
CA ASN A 22 5.95 15.35 13.51
C ASN A 22 4.97 14.38 12.82
N ILE A 23 4.04 14.93 12.04
CA ILE A 23 2.99 14.15 11.38
C ILE A 23 3.70 13.29 10.32
N PRO A 24 3.64 11.95 10.41
CA PRO A 24 4.34 11.08 9.47
C PRO A 24 3.74 11.22 8.07
N LYS A 25 4.60 11.52 7.09
CA LYS A 25 4.28 11.41 5.66
C LYS A 25 4.37 9.95 5.25
N ILE A 26 3.30 9.40 4.68
CA ILE A 26 3.17 7.97 4.40
C ILE A 26 2.89 7.74 2.92
N ILE A 27 3.60 6.77 2.33
CA ILE A 27 3.18 6.09 1.11
C ILE A 27 2.74 4.68 1.52
N LEU A 28 1.53 4.29 1.13
CA LEU A 28 1.00 2.95 1.35
C LEU A 28 1.13 2.13 0.06
N ASP A 29 1.93 1.06 0.09
CA ASP A 29 2.02 0.05 -0.97
C ASP A 29 1.26 -1.20 -0.53
N SER A 30 0.16 -1.50 -1.21
CA SER A 30 -0.80 -2.50 -0.77
C SER A 30 -1.46 -3.18 -1.95
N ASP A 31 -1.88 -4.40 -1.71
CA ASP A 31 -2.56 -5.23 -2.67
C ASP A 31 -4.10 -5.10 -2.56
N PHE A 32 -4.58 -4.35 -1.55
CA PHE A 32 -5.98 -4.09 -1.24
C PHE A 32 -6.85 -5.36 -1.11
N GLY A 33 -6.22 -6.46 -0.72
CA GLY A 33 -6.86 -7.68 -0.25
C GLY A 33 -7.77 -7.45 0.98
N GLY A 34 -8.46 -8.50 1.40
CA GLY A 34 -9.54 -8.40 2.39
C GLY A 34 -9.13 -7.77 3.73
N ASP A 35 -7.94 -8.07 4.23
CA ASP A 35 -7.35 -7.54 5.46
C ASP A 35 -6.62 -6.20 5.23
N ASP A 36 -5.92 -6.04 4.12
CA ASP A 36 -5.32 -4.77 3.67
C ASP A 36 -6.34 -3.62 3.62
N PHE A 37 -7.59 -3.93 3.26
CA PHE A 37 -8.69 -2.96 3.26
C PHE A 37 -8.92 -2.32 4.64
N LEU A 38 -8.88 -3.10 5.73
CA LEU A 38 -9.09 -2.56 7.08
C LEU A 38 -7.92 -1.66 7.50
N SER A 39 -6.70 -2.07 7.18
CA SER A 39 -5.49 -1.25 7.40
C SER A 39 -5.58 0.07 6.65
N PHE A 40 -6.05 0.05 5.40
CA PHE A 40 -6.24 1.26 4.60
C PHE A 40 -7.31 2.18 5.20
N LEU A 41 -8.47 1.65 5.60
CA LEU A 41 -9.51 2.44 6.27
C LEU A 41 -9.03 3.05 7.58
N TRP A 42 -8.25 2.30 8.35
CA TRP A 42 -7.68 2.81 9.60
C TRP A 42 -6.69 3.94 9.34
N LEU A 43 -5.81 3.80 8.35
CA LEU A 43 -4.91 4.86 7.93
C LEU A 43 -5.67 6.12 7.50
N LEU A 44 -6.73 5.99 6.70
CA LEU A 44 -7.57 7.14 6.31
C LEU A 44 -8.24 7.81 7.52
N SER A 45 -8.62 7.04 8.54
CA SER A 45 -9.13 7.59 9.81
C SER A 45 -8.06 8.42 10.54
N LEU A 46 -6.80 7.99 10.54
CA LEU A 46 -5.69 8.76 11.12
C LEU A 46 -5.40 10.04 10.33
N VAL A 47 -5.43 9.97 9.00
CA VAL A 47 -5.28 11.13 8.11
C VAL A 47 -6.37 12.16 8.38
N LYS A 48 -7.63 11.72 8.51
CA LYS A 48 -8.76 12.60 8.83
C LYS A 48 -8.63 13.28 10.20
N GLN A 49 -7.95 12.65 11.15
CA GLN A 49 -7.67 13.20 12.49
C GLN A 49 -6.44 14.12 12.51
N GLY A 50 -5.70 14.26 11.40
CA GLY A 50 -4.45 15.02 11.35
C GLY A 50 -3.29 14.34 12.07
N LEU A 51 -3.37 13.01 12.25
CA LEU A 51 -2.33 12.21 12.90
C LEU A 51 -1.35 11.55 11.92
N ALA A 52 -1.67 11.58 10.62
CA ALA A 52 -0.83 11.10 9.53
C ALA A 52 -1.10 11.92 8.26
N GLU A 53 -0.15 11.95 7.34
CA GLU A 53 -0.29 12.54 6.01
C GLU A 53 -0.07 11.46 4.95
N LEU A 54 -1.14 10.98 4.31
CA LEU A 54 -1.03 10.02 3.22
C LEU A 54 -0.78 10.77 1.91
N ILE A 55 0.44 10.65 1.37
CA ILE A 55 0.87 11.43 0.20
C ILE A 55 0.73 10.68 -1.12
N ALA A 56 0.68 9.34 -1.06
CA ALA A 56 0.40 8.49 -2.21
C ALA A 56 -0.06 7.09 -1.78
N VAL A 57 -0.74 6.41 -2.69
CA VAL A 57 -1.15 5.02 -2.57
C VAL A 57 -0.65 4.26 -3.79
N THR A 58 -0.01 3.11 -3.62
CA THR A 58 0.49 2.29 -4.72
C THR A 58 -0.18 0.92 -4.69
N ALA A 59 -0.79 0.54 -5.81
CA ALA A 59 -1.42 -0.77 -5.95
C ALA A 59 -0.35 -1.80 -6.33
N ALA A 60 -0.16 -2.80 -5.48
CA ALA A 60 0.76 -3.91 -5.72
C ALA A 60 0.00 -5.13 -6.20
N ASP A 61 0.32 -5.60 -7.40
CA ASP A 61 -0.19 -6.86 -7.93
C ASP A 61 0.89 -7.62 -8.69
N LEU A 62 0.86 -8.93 -8.52
CA LEU A 62 1.69 -9.85 -9.28
C LEU A 62 0.91 -10.56 -10.39
N ASN A 63 -0.40 -10.29 -10.52
CA ASN A 63 -1.30 -10.85 -11.52
C ASN A 63 -1.92 -9.75 -12.42
N VAL A 64 -2.73 -10.18 -13.39
CA VAL A 64 -3.45 -9.34 -14.37
C VAL A 64 -4.53 -8.46 -13.72
N THR A 65 -4.75 -8.58 -12.40
CA THR A 65 -5.78 -7.87 -11.63
C THR A 65 -5.34 -6.48 -11.15
N ALA A 66 -4.16 -5.98 -11.55
CA ALA A 66 -3.64 -4.67 -11.14
C ALA A 66 -4.65 -3.52 -11.33
N SER A 67 -5.38 -3.51 -12.45
CA SER A 67 -6.41 -2.50 -12.73
C SER A 67 -7.58 -2.52 -11.73
N ARG A 68 -7.88 -3.68 -11.14
CA ARG A 68 -8.94 -3.83 -10.12
C ARG A 68 -8.48 -3.29 -8.77
N LYS A 69 -7.26 -3.63 -8.34
CA LYS A 69 -6.66 -3.12 -7.09
C LYS A 69 -6.53 -1.60 -7.12
N PHE A 70 -6.04 -1.07 -8.24
CA PHE A 70 -6.02 0.37 -8.51
C PHE A 70 -7.43 1.00 -8.39
N SER A 71 -8.44 0.35 -9.00
CA SER A 71 -9.82 0.83 -8.96
C SER A 71 -10.36 0.87 -7.53
N VAL A 72 -10.13 -0.17 -6.73
CA VAL A 72 -10.55 -0.22 -5.31
C VAL A 72 -9.93 0.92 -4.53
N ALA A 73 -8.61 1.12 -4.63
CA ALA A 73 -7.92 2.20 -3.94
C ALA A 73 -8.50 3.58 -4.29
N THR A 74 -8.67 3.86 -5.59
CA THR A 74 -9.24 5.14 -6.07
C THR A 74 -10.67 5.34 -5.57
N LYS A 75 -11.50 4.29 -5.62
CA LYS A 75 -12.90 4.34 -5.19
C LYS A 75 -13.03 4.63 -3.70
N ILE A 76 -12.20 4.00 -2.87
CA ILE A 76 -12.15 4.26 -1.43
C ILE A 76 -11.72 5.70 -1.17
N LEU A 77 -10.62 6.16 -1.77
CA LEU A 77 -10.17 7.54 -1.60
C LEU A 77 -11.27 8.55 -1.95
N ARG A 78 -11.97 8.35 -3.07
CA ARG A 78 -13.10 9.20 -3.45
C ARG A 78 -14.24 9.15 -2.43
N LEU A 79 -14.60 7.96 -1.95
CA LEU A 79 -15.68 7.79 -0.97
C LEU A 79 -15.42 8.55 0.33
N PHE A 80 -14.16 8.64 0.75
CA PHE A 80 -13.74 9.33 1.97
C PHE A 80 -13.29 10.79 1.75
N GLY A 81 -13.37 11.31 0.53
CA GLY A 81 -13.03 12.71 0.19
C GLY A 81 -11.54 12.98 -0.04
N PHE A 82 -10.75 11.94 -0.27
CA PHE A 82 -9.31 11.97 -0.48
C PHE A 82 -8.90 11.79 -1.96
N GLN A 83 -9.74 12.15 -2.93
CA GLN A 83 -9.42 11.99 -4.36
C GLN A 83 -8.21 12.81 -4.87
N HIS A 84 -7.63 13.67 -4.03
CA HIS A 84 -6.40 14.41 -4.33
C HIS A 84 -5.14 13.59 -4.08
N ILE A 85 -5.25 12.47 -3.36
CA ILE A 85 -4.13 11.55 -3.12
C ILE A 85 -3.85 10.79 -4.40
N GLU A 86 -2.59 10.82 -4.81
CA GLU A 86 -2.12 10.16 -6.02
C GLU A 86 -2.14 8.63 -5.85
N VAL A 87 -2.64 7.91 -6.88
CA VAL A 87 -2.69 6.45 -6.89
C VAL A 87 -1.82 5.94 -8.04
N GLY A 88 -0.93 5.01 -7.76
CA GLY A 88 -0.09 4.35 -8.76
C GLY A 88 -0.62 3.00 -9.18
N GLN A 89 -0.47 2.67 -10.47
CA GLN A 89 -0.72 1.33 -10.98
C GLN A 89 0.49 0.41 -10.78
N SER A 90 0.23 -0.88 -10.53
CA SER A 90 1.27 -1.88 -10.30
C SER A 90 2.22 -1.99 -11.49
N VAL A 91 3.50 -2.23 -11.20
CA VAL A 91 4.47 -2.62 -12.24
C VAL A 91 4.14 -4.04 -12.72
N ALA A 92 4.04 -4.22 -14.03
CA ALA A 92 3.77 -5.53 -14.61
C ALA A 92 4.96 -6.46 -14.42
N VAL A 93 4.74 -7.63 -13.80
CA VAL A 93 5.72 -8.72 -13.80
C VAL A 93 5.47 -9.57 -15.04
N ILE A 94 6.42 -9.59 -15.97
CA ILE A 94 6.42 -10.62 -17.03
C ILE A 94 6.75 -11.94 -16.34
N ARG A 95 5.72 -12.66 -15.88
CA ARG A 95 5.91 -14.07 -15.57
C ARG A 95 6.17 -14.80 -16.87
N LYS A 96 7.30 -15.50 -16.94
CA LYS A 96 7.43 -16.66 -17.83
C LYS A 96 6.19 -17.51 -17.55
N ALA A 97 5.33 -17.68 -18.56
CA ALA A 97 4.06 -18.39 -18.43
C ALA A 97 4.30 -19.76 -17.79
N VAL A 98 4.13 -19.83 -16.47
CA VAL A 98 3.87 -21.08 -15.79
C VAL A 98 2.43 -21.34 -16.15
N GLU A 99 2.21 -22.45 -16.84
CA GLU A 99 0.91 -22.87 -17.31
C GLU A 99 -0.15 -22.62 -16.23
N ASP A 100 -1.18 -21.92 -16.68
CA ASP A 100 -2.32 -21.43 -15.93
C ASP A 100 -3.11 -22.62 -15.38
N THR A 101 -2.61 -23.24 -14.32
CA THR A 101 -3.28 -24.32 -13.60
C THR A 101 -3.47 -23.93 -12.14
N ALA A 102 -4.09 -22.77 -11.94
CA ALA A 102 -4.84 -22.51 -10.72
C ALA A 102 -5.94 -21.48 -11.02
N GLN A 103 -7.00 -21.94 -11.70
CA GLN A 103 -8.35 -21.42 -11.45
C GLN A 103 -8.71 -21.72 -9.98
N ILE A 104 -8.08 -21.00 -9.06
CA ILE A 104 -8.58 -20.88 -7.69
C ILE A 104 -9.75 -19.92 -7.78
N ASN A 105 -10.94 -20.52 -7.83
CA ASN A 105 -12.24 -19.87 -7.60
C ASN A 105 -12.36 -19.34 -6.16
N GLU A 106 -11.31 -18.70 -5.62
CA GLU A 106 -11.56 -17.70 -4.61
C GLU A 106 -12.24 -16.56 -5.34
N VAL A 107 -13.54 -16.39 -5.07
CA VAL A 107 -14.25 -15.15 -5.40
C VAL A 107 -13.39 -14.03 -4.82
N ASP A 108 -12.59 -13.43 -5.69
CA ASP A 108 -11.58 -12.46 -5.33
C ASP A 108 -12.34 -11.35 -4.59
N ARG A 109 -12.09 -11.21 -3.28
CA ARG A 109 -12.92 -10.30 -2.44
C ARG A 109 -12.80 -8.86 -2.92
N VAL A 110 -11.66 -8.55 -3.55
CA VAL A 110 -11.37 -7.32 -4.26
C VAL A 110 -12.29 -7.16 -5.47
N GLU A 111 -12.62 -8.25 -6.18
CA GLU A 111 -13.56 -8.26 -7.31
C GLU A 111 -14.93 -7.75 -6.86
N HIS A 112 -15.49 -8.26 -5.77
CA HIS A 112 -16.79 -7.79 -5.27
C HIS A 112 -16.76 -6.32 -4.85
N LEU A 113 -15.70 -5.88 -4.15
CA LEU A 113 -15.54 -4.48 -3.75
C LEU A 113 -15.40 -3.56 -4.97
N SER A 114 -14.63 -3.98 -5.98
CA SER A 114 -14.43 -3.21 -7.20
C SER A 114 -15.75 -2.98 -7.96
N TYR A 115 -16.70 -3.93 -7.93
CA TYR A 115 -17.99 -3.78 -8.61
C TYR A 115 -19.06 -3.07 -7.76
N THR A 116 -19.00 -3.19 -6.42
CA THR A 116 -19.99 -2.58 -5.52
C THR A 116 -19.71 -1.11 -5.21
N LEU A 117 -18.44 -0.70 -5.22
CA LEU A 117 -18.06 0.67 -4.93
C LEU A 117 -18.43 1.61 -6.10
N PRO A 118 -18.85 2.86 -5.80
CA PRO A 118 -19.26 3.83 -6.82
C PRO A 118 -18.22 4.00 -7.94
N PRO A 119 -18.63 4.20 -9.19
CA PRO A 119 -17.69 4.35 -10.30
C PRO A 119 -16.77 5.59 -10.12
N THR A 120 -15.54 5.46 -10.58
CA THR A 120 -14.54 6.55 -10.63
C THR A 120 -14.20 6.87 -12.08
N ALA A 121 -13.84 8.14 -12.34
CA ALA A 121 -13.36 8.57 -13.64
C ALA A 121 -11.87 8.27 -13.86
N SER A 122 -11.15 7.80 -12.84
CA SER A 122 -9.73 7.46 -12.96
C SER A 122 -9.55 6.11 -13.64
N PHE A 123 -8.78 6.11 -14.72
CA PHE A 123 -8.43 4.92 -15.49
C PHE A 123 -7.02 4.48 -15.14
N CYS A 124 -6.84 3.18 -14.89
CA CYS A 124 -5.54 2.60 -14.54
C CYS A 124 -4.49 2.88 -15.62
N GLU A 125 -4.85 2.76 -16.90
CA GLU A 125 -3.94 2.92 -18.05
C GLU A 125 -3.34 4.33 -18.16
N GLU A 126 -4.05 5.35 -17.67
CA GLU A 126 -3.62 6.75 -17.69
C GLU A 126 -2.88 7.15 -16.41
N SER A 127 -2.78 6.24 -15.44
CA SER A 127 -2.20 6.53 -14.13
C SER A 127 -0.70 6.26 -14.11
N PRO A 128 0.08 7.02 -13.33
CA PRO A 128 1.52 6.79 -13.19
C PRO A 128 1.80 5.40 -12.60
N TYR A 129 2.94 4.81 -12.95
CA TYR A 129 3.37 3.56 -12.34
C TYR A 129 3.81 3.80 -10.89
N SER A 130 3.50 2.82 -10.02
CA SER A 130 3.76 2.89 -8.59
C SER A 130 5.23 3.12 -8.25
N ASP A 131 6.14 2.51 -8.98
CA ASP A 131 7.58 2.69 -8.78
C ASP A 131 8.05 4.12 -9.11
N GLU A 132 7.49 4.73 -10.16
CA GLU A 132 7.77 6.13 -10.51
C GLU A 132 7.26 7.10 -9.45
N ILE A 133 6.06 6.86 -8.89
CA ILE A 133 5.56 7.64 -7.75
C ILE A 133 6.54 7.54 -6.58
N ILE A 134 6.93 6.32 -6.19
CA ILE A 134 7.85 6.09 -5.08
C ILE A 134 9.16 6.86 -5.32
N ILE A 135 9.77 6.72 -6.50
CA ILE A 135 11.00 7.43 -6.86
C ILE A 135 10.83 8.95 -6.77
N ASN A 136 9.77 9.49 -7.36
CA ASN A 136 9.55 10.93 -7.43
C ASN A 136 9.32 11.54 -6.04
N LYS A 137 8.50 10.90 -5.20
CA LYS A 137 8.22 11.38 -3.84
C LYS A 137 9.47 11.30 -2.96
N LEU A 138 10.20 10.18 -2.97
CA LEU A 138 11.42 10.00 -2.18
C LEU A 138 12.57 10.92 -2.60
N ASN A 139 12.63 11.29 -3.89
CA ASN A 139 13.57 12.30 -4.36
C ASN A 139 13.18 13.72 -3.95
N ALA A 140 11.87 14.02 -3.90
CA ALA A 140 11.38 15.33 -3.48
C ALA A 140 11.59 15.58 -1.98
N ASP A 141 11.29 14.58 -1.14
CA ASP A 141 11.32 14.69 0.32
C ASP A 141 12.19 13.57 0.97
N PRO A 142 13.52 13.52 0.72
CA PRO A 142 14.38 12.49 1.28
C PRO A 142 14.49 12.60 2.80
N GLY A 143 14.37 11.47 3.49
CA GLY A 143 14.44 11.37 4.96
C GLY A 143 13.14 11.71 5.69
N GLU A 144 12.08 12.09 4.97
CA GLU A 144 10.80 12.51 5.57
C GLU A 144 9.67 11.49 5.40
N ILE A 145 9.72 10.70 4.33
CA ILE A 145 8.63 9.79 3.95
C ILE A 145 8.82 8.41 4.57
N THR A 146 7.76 7.91 5.21
CA THR A 146 7.62 6.53 5.67
C THR A 146 6.96 5.69 4.58
N LEU A 147 7.60 4.60 4.19
CA LEU A 147 7.01 3.60 3.30
C LEU A 147 6.37 2.50 4.15
N VAL A 148 5.11 2.19 3.86
CA VAL A 148 4.39 1.06 4.46
C VAL A 148 4.01 0.11 3.34
N ALA A 149 4.77 -0.98 3.22
CA ALA A 149 4.56 -2.02 2.21
C ALA A 149 3.89 -3.24 2.85
N ILE A 150 2.58 -3.37 2.62
CA ILE A 150 1.77 -4.48 3.13
C ILE A 150 1.30 -5.43 2.03
N GLY A 151 1.54 -5.08 0.75
CA GLY A 151 1.36 -5.97 -0.39
C GLY A 151 2.66 -6.58 -0.92
N PRO A 152 2.62 -7.23 -2.10
CA PRO A 152 3.81 -7.75 -2.77
C PRO A 152 4.84 -6.65 -3.08
N LEU A 153 6.12 -6.93 -2.81
CA LEU A 153 7.21 -5.95 -2.89
C LEU A 153 7.67 -5.56 -4.31
N ILE A 154 6.86 -5.84 -5.35
CA ILE A 154 7.24 -5.59 -6.74
C ILE A 154 7.48 -4.12 -7.05
N ASN A 155 6.62 -3.23 -6.54
CA ASN A 155 6.71 -1.80 -6.81
C ASN A 155 8.00 -1.21 -6.20
N LEU A 156 8.32 -1.63 -4.97
CA LEU A 156 9.55 -1.23 -4.28
C LEU A 156 10.79 -1.80 -4.97
N ALA A 157 10.76 -3.08 -5.36
CA ALA A 157 11.87 -3.71 -6.08
C ALA A 157 12.11 -3.04 -7.44
N ALA A 158 11.04 -2.70 -8.17
CA ALA A 158 11.13 -1.97 -9.42
C ALA A 158 11.71 -0.56 -9.23
N ALA A 159 11.29 0.15 -8.18
CA ALA A 159 11.84 1.46 -7.84
C ALA A 159 13.35 1.40 -7.56
N GLU A 160 13.77 0.44 -6.72
CA GLU A 160 15.18 0.22 -6.38
C GLU A 160 16.01 -0.24 -7.59
N THR A 161 15.42 -1.05 -8.47
CA THR A 161 16.09 -1.49 -9.71
C THR A 161 16.28 -0.33 -10.69
N LYS A 162 15.26 0.52 -10.87
CA LYS A 162 15.34 1.70 -11.75
C LYS A 162 16.27 2.78 -11.18
N HIS A 163 16.28 2.96 -9.86
CA HIS A 163 17.09 3.96 -9.19
C HIS A 163 17.74 3.38 -7.92
N PRO A 164 18.90 2.72 -8.03
CA PRO A 164 19.58 2.11 -6.89
C PRO A 164 19.84 3.09 -5.74
N GLY A 165 19.56 2.66 -4.51
CA GLY A 165 19.62 3.44 -3.29
C GLY A 165 18.41 4.36 -3.05
N ILE A 166 17.35 4.29 -3.88
CA ILE A 166 16.17 5.14 -3.68
C ILE A 166 15.45 4.80 -2.37
N LEU A 167 15.36 3.52 -2.01
CA LEU A 167 14.66 3.10 -0.78
C LEU A 167 15.38 3.57 0.48
N LYS A 168 16.69 3.84 0.42
CA LYS A 168 17.46 4.45 1.53
C LYS A 168 17.05 5.90 1.81
N LYS A 169 16.38 6.57 0.86
CA LYS A 169 15.86 7.93 1.07
C LYS A 169 14.56 7.94 1.87
N ALA A 170 13.89 6.81 2.05
CA ALA A 170 12.76 6.75 2.97
C ALA A 170 13.26 6.94 4.41
N LYS A 171 12.50 7.68 5.22
CA LYS A 171 12.73 7.82 6.66
C LYS A 171 12.71 6.45 7.34
N GLU A 172 11.63 5.71 7.09
CA GLU A 172 11.36 4.38 7.62
C GLU A 172 10.75 3.52 6.51
N LEU A 173 11.03 2.22 6.53
CA LEU A 173 10.42 1.24 5.65
C LEU A 173 9.85 0.09 6.49
N PHE A 174 8.53 0.00 6.52
CA PHE A 174 7.79 -1.09 7.13
C PHE A 174 7.38 -2.09 6.05
N VAL A 175 7.64 -3.36 6.30
CA VAL A 175 7.30 -4.47 5.40
C VAL A 175 6.50 -5.51 6.18
N LEU A 176 5.27 -5.77 5.76
CA LEU A 176 4.53 -6.93 6.24
C LEU A 176 5.09 -8.18 5.56
N ALA A 177 5.82 -8.99 6.33
CA ALA A 177 6.44 -10.20 5.82
C ALA A 177 5.57 -11.41 6.16
N GLU A 178 4.69 -11.80 5.25
CA GLU A 178 4.06 -13.11 5.36
C GLU A 178 5.12 -14.20 5.11
N ALA A 179 5.47 -14.93 6.17
CA ALA A 179 6.26 -16.16 6.20
C ALA A 179 7.80 -16.08 6.36
N PHE A 180 8.29 -15.55 7.49
CA PHE A 180 9.63 -15.90 7.98
C PHE A 180 9.75 -17.36 8.50
N GLN A 181 8.64 -18.10 8.67
CA GLN A 181 8.60 -19.44 9.30
C GLN A 181 8.22 -20.62 8.38
N CYS A 182 8.34 -20.48 7.07
CA CYS A 182 7.85 -21.50 6.13
C CYS A 182 8.84 -22.61 5.73
N LEU A 183 9.88 -22.88 6.52
CA LEU A 183 10.81 -24.01 6.28
C LEU A 183 10.23 -25.40 6.60
N LYS A 184 8.99 -25.53 7.11
CA LYS A 184 8.50 -26.80 7.70
C LYS A 184 7.24 -27.42 7.09
N ASN A 185 6.50 -26.77 6.20
CA ASN A 185 5.29 -27.42 5.65
C ASN A 185 4.89 -26.93 4.25
N PRO A 186 5.31 -27.61 3.16
CA PRO A 186 5.01 -27.25 1.78
C PRO A 186 3.51 -27.23 1.40
N ILE A 187 2.64 -27.79 2.24
CA ILE A 187 1.21 -27.96 1.95
C ILE A 187 0.33 -26.92 2.67
N ALA A 188 0.91 -26.09 3.56
CA ALA A 188 0.18 -25.03 4.27
C ALA A 188 0.28 -23.64 3.61
N HIS A 189 0.85 -23.54 2.40
CA HIS A 189 1.21 -22.28 1.73
C HIS A 189 0.10 -21.64 0.87
N THR A 190 -1.17 -21.86 1.19
CA THR A 190 -2.29 -21.41 0.32
C THR A 190 -3.19 -20.35 0.96
N ASN A 191 -2.65 -19.56 1.89
CA ASN A 191 -3.26 -18.33 2.41
C ASN A 191 -2.16 -17.29 2.65
N SER A 192 -2.21 -16.03 2.24
CA SER A 192 -3.19 -15.28 1.45
C SER A 192 -2.51 -14.18 0.60
N ASN A 193 -1.18 -14.14 0.53
CA ASN A 193 -0.45 -13.57 -0.61
C ASN A 193 0.07 -14.71 -1.49
N SER A 194 -0.70 -15.11 -2.50
CA SER A 194 -0.37 -16.22 -3.42
C SER A 194 0.91 -16.04 -4.25
N TRP A 195 1.79 -15.08 -3.93
CA TRP A 195 3.03 -14.85 -4.64
C TRP A 195 4.11 -14.17 -3.78
N PHE A 196 4.69 -14.93 -2.84
CA PHE A 196 6.05 -14.64 -2.41
C PHE A 196 6.94 -14.66 -3.67
N ASN A 197 7.52 -13.52 -4.04
CA ASN A 197 8.52 -13.43 -5.11
C ASN A 197 9.88 -13.21 -4.44
N PRO A 198 10.67 -14.29 -4.24
CA PRO A 198 11.96 -14.20 -3.57
C PRO A 198 12.90 -13.18 -4.22
N GLU A 199 12.81 -13.02 -5.55
CA GLU A 199 13.68 -12.11 -6.30
C GLU A 199 13.41 -10.65 -5.95
N THR A 200 12.14 -10.24 -5.94
CA THR A 200 11.76 -8.86 -5.56
C THR A 200 11.99 -8.61 -4.08
N SER A 201 11.73 -9.60 -3.22
CA SER A 201 11.98 -9.49 -1.79
C SER A 201 13.48 -9.32 -1.51
N GLN A 202 14.34 -10.09 -2.18
CA GLN A 202 15.78 -9.98 -2.04
C GLN A 202 16.29 -8.58 -2.41
N ILE A 203 15.81 -8.02 -3.52
CA ILE A 203 16.17 -6.64 -3.94
C ILE A 203 15.82 -5.63 -2.85
N VAL A 204 14.61 -5.73 -2.28
CA VAL A 204 14.17 -4.79 -1.22
C VAL A 204 14.94 -5.01 0.07
N PHE A 205 15.18 -6.26 0.49
CA PHE A 205 15.94 -6.54 1.71
C PHE A 205 17.42 -6.16 1.60
N ASP A 206 18.02 -6.26 0.42
CA ASP A 206 19.40 -5.81 0.17
C ASP A 206 19.50 -4.28 0.03
N SER A 207 18.37 -3.59 -0.15
CA SER A 207 18.36 -2.14 -0.35
C SER A 207 18.76 -1.35 0.89
N ARG A 208 18.51 -1.86 2.10
CA ARG A 208 18.85 -1.19 3.37
C ARG A 208 18.81 -2.14 4.57
N ASP A 209 19.59 -1.82 5.62
CA ASP A 209 19.81 -2.69 6.78
C ASP A 209 18.81 -2.50 7.94
N ASP A 210 17.96 -1.47 7.88
CA ASP A 210 17.09 -1.01 8.97
C ASP A 210 15.59 -1.16 8.63
N ILE A 211 15.24 -2.19 7.85
CA ILE A 211 13.85 -2.51 7.49
C ILE A 211 13.11 -3.03 8.73
N MET A 212 11.94 -2.47 9.01
CA MET A 212 11.06 -2.96 10.07
C MET A 212 10.09 -3.99 9.50
N LEU A 213 10.20 -5.22 10.01
CA LEU A 213 9.28 -6.31 9.67
C LEU A 213 8.08 -6.29 10.63
N LEU A 214 6.87 -6.36 10.06
CA LEU A 214 5.59 -6.45 10.79
C LEU A 214 5.12 -7.91 10.88
#